data_AF-A0A0F9Q6S1-F1
#
_entry.id   AF-A0A0F9Q6S1-F1
#
_cell.length_a   1.000
_cell.length_b   1.000
_cell.length_c   1.000
_cell.angle_alpha   90.00
_cell.angle_beta   90.00
_cell.angle_gamma   90.00
#
_symmetry.space_group_name_H-M   'P 1'
#
loop_
_entity.id
_entity.type
_entity.pdbx_description
1 polymer ?
#
loop_
_entity_poly.entity_id
_entity_poly.type
_entity_poly.pdbx_seq_one_letter_code
_entity_poly.pdbx_strand_id
1 'polypeptide(L)'
;MTQTASGLDKTRLGQCYQLAGEYAIEDENRILVHGTIQRDPYPDNPHAWVEWEEWDDENGWDDCWMVWEPISKDILPRPVFYALFGAREHDRYDTDTQWGWMEETRNWGPWEGDYWQVDVAHVVKGKEA
;
A
#
# COMPACT_ATOMS: atom_id res chain seq x y z
N MET A 1 -12.93 -15.78 -17.77
CA MET A 1 -12.78 -14.38 -18.19
C MET A 1 -11.62 -13.83 -17.40
N THR A 2 -10.50 -13.53 -18.06
CA THR A 2 -9.30 -13.03 -17.39
C THR A 2 -9.53 -11.53 -17.15
N GLN A 3 -9.87 -11.15 -15.92
CA GLN A 3 -9.78 -9.74 -15.51
C GLN A 3 -8.31 -9.37 -15.57
N THR A 4 -7.90 -8.76 -16.68
CA THR A 4 -6.66 -8.01 -16.72
C THR A 4 -6.82 -6.84 -15.78
N ALA A 5 -5.94 -6.69 -14.79
CA ALA A 5 -5.79 -5.48 -13.99
C ALA A 5 -5.53 -4.31 -14.94
N SER A 6 -6.60 -3.67 -15.40
CA SER A 6 -6.52 -2.52 -16.28
C SER A 6 -6.35 -1.28 -15.41
N GLY A 7 -5.21 -0.61 -15.52
CA GLY A 7 -5.14 0.80 -15.16
C GLY A 7 -4.25 1.12 -13.96
N LEU A 8 -2.97 0.77 -14.02
CA LEU A 8 -1.97 1.52 -13.25
C LEU A 8 -2.04 2.98 -13.69
N ASP A 9 -2.48 3.85 -12.79
CA ASP A 9 -2.49 5.29 -13.02
C ASP A 9 -1.05 5.82 -12.91
N LYS A 10 -0.42 6.04 -14.06
CA LYS A 10 0.98 6.48 -14.15
C LYS A 10 1.24 7.81 -13.42
N THR A 11 0.20 8.61 -13.19
CA THR A 11 0.33 9.88 -12.46
C THR A 11 0.53 9.70 -10.96
N ARG A 12 0.23 8.49 -10.44
CA ARG A 12 0.28 8.14 -9.02
C ARG A 12 1.51 7.32 -8.65
N LEU A 13 2.28 6.86 -9.64
CA LEU A 13 3.50 6.08 -9.42
C LEU A 13 4.49 6.85 -8.53
N GLY A 14 5.01 6.19 -7.50
CA GLY A 14 5.89 6.79 -6.51
C GLY A 14 5.17 7.62 -5.44
N GLN A 15 3.84 7.71 -5.48
CA GLN A 15 3.05 8.48 -4.51
C GLN A 15 2.22 7.60 -3.56
N CYS A 16 2.44 6.28 -3.55
CA CYS A 16 1.65 5.34 -2.74
C CYS A 16 1.53 5.78 -1.28
N TYR A 17 2.61 6.32 -0.71
CA TYR A 17 2.65 6.77 0.68
C TYR A 17 1.84 8.03 0.96
N GLN A 18 2.00 9.06 0.12
CA GLN A 18 1.21 10.27 0.26
C GLN A 18 -0.28 9.96 0.09
N LEU A 19 -0.61 9.18 -0.94
CA LEU A 19 -2.00 8.86 -1.26
C LEU A 19 -2.65 7.97 -0.20
N ALA A 20 -1.92 6.97 0.32
CA ALA A 20 -2.41 6.12 1.40
C ALA A 20 -2.56 6.91 2.71
N GLY A 21 -1.62 7.78 3.05
CA GLY A 21 -1.73 8.64 4.22
C GLY A 21 -2.93 9.60 4.14
N GLU A 22 -3.10 10.30 3.02
CA GLU A 22 -4.25 11.16 2.78
C GLU A 22 -5.58 10.39 2.86
N TYR A 23 -5.63 9.17 2.32
CA TYR A 23 -6.85 8.36 2.39
C TYR A 23 -7.14 7.82 3.79
N ALA A 24 -6.11 7.44 4.55
CA ALA A 24 -6.28 6.90 5.90
C ALA A 24 -6.72 7.98 6.91
N ILE A 25 -6.29 9.23 6.75
CA ILE A 25 -6.62 10.30 7.70
C ILE A 25 -8.06 10.81 7.61
N GLU A 26 -8.76 10.48 6.52
CA GLU A 26 -10.16 10.85 6.30
C GLU A 26 -11.14 10.09 7.19
N ASP A 27 -10.74 8.97 7.80
CA ASP A 27 -11.59 8.10 8.63
C ASP A 27 -10.77 7.40 9.71
N GLU A 28 -11.18 7.52 10.97
CA GLU A 28 -10.46 6.96 12.13
C GLU A 28 -10.42 5.42 12.13
N ASN A 29 -11.29 4.75 11.37
CA ASN A 29 -11.32 3.30 11.26
C ASN A 29 -10.32 2.76 10.22
N ARG A 30 -9.62 3.64 9.51
CA ARG A 30 -8.64 3.27 8.49
C ARG A 30 -7.25 3.18 9.07
N ILE A 31 -6.56 2.11 8.70
CA ILE A 31 -5.19 1.83 9.11
C ILE A 31 -4.29 1.99 7.91
N LEU A 32 -3.30 2.88 8.01
CA LEU A 32 -2.21 2.95 7.05
C LEU A 32 -1.27 1.78 7.28
N VAL A 33 -0.97 1.03 6.23
CA VAL A 33 -0.07 -0.12 6.29
C VAL A 33 1.19 0.17 5.50
N HIS A 34 2.34 -0.05 6.13
CA HIS A 34 3.64 -0.09 5.47
C HIS A 34 4.03 -1.54 5.21
N GLY A 35 4.50 -1.81 4.00
CA GLY A 35 4.95 -3.13 3.64
C GLY A 35 5.74 -3.16 2.35
N THR A 36 5.80 -4.35 1.77
CA THR A 36 6.34 -4.60 0.44
C THR A 36 5.34 -5.32 -0.43
N ILE A 37 5.41 -5.11 -1.73
CA ILE A 37 4.70 -5.87 -2.76
C ILE A 37 5.73 -6.48 -3.72
N GLN A 38 5.24 -7.24 -4.71
CA GLN A 38 6.00 -8.07 -5.65
C GLN A 38 6.33 -9.47 -5.09
N ARG A 39 6.63 -10.37 -6.03
CA ARG A 39 7.03 -11.76 -5.77
C ARG A 39 8.25 -12.09 -6.63
N ASP A 40 8.95 -13.15 -6.23
CA ASP A 40 9.98 -13.80 -7.03
C ASP A 40 9.53 -13.92 -8.51
N PRO A 41 10.34 -13.49 -9.49
CA PRO A 41 11.77 -13.14 -9.39
C PRO A 41 12.07 -11.66 -9.16
N TYR A 42 11.06 -10.84 -8.89
CA TYR A 42 11.26 -9.41 -8.66
C TYR A 42 11.61 -9.13 -7.20
N PRO A 43 12.51 -8.16 -6.92
CA PRO A 43 12.84 -7.77 -5.56
C PRO A 43 11.61 -7.21 -4.84
N ASP A 44 11.57 -7.31 -3.53
CA ASP A 44 10.51 -6.69 -2.73
C ASP A 44 10.47 -5.17 -3.02
N ASN A 45 9.30 -4.66 -3.41
CA ASN A 45 9.07 -3.26 -3.73
C ASN A 45 8.34 -2.57 -2.57
N PRO A 46 8.96 -1.60 -1.88
CA PRO A 46 8.33 -0.86 -0.79
C PRO A 46 7.00 -0.24 -1.23
N HIS A 47 5.98 -0.38 -0.42
CA HIS A 47 4.63 0.07 -0.74
C HIS A 47 3.82 0.42 0.51
N ALA A 48 2.77 1.22 0.32
CA ALA A 48 1.75 1.44 1.34
C ALA A 48 0.36 1.30 0.73
N TRP A 49 -0.54 0.85 1.59
CA TRP A 49 -1.96 0.70 1.32
C TRP A 49 -2.75 1.02 2.59
N VAL A 50 -4.07 1.05 2.48
CA VAL A 50 -4.95 1.33 3.62
C VAL A 50 -5.85 0.13 3.86
N GLU A 51 -6.05 -0.22 5.12
CA GLU A 51 -6.92 -1.32 5.54
C GLU A 51 -8.03 -0.83 6.48
N TRP A 52 -9.22 -1.40 6.38
CA TRP A 52 -10.30 -1.21 7.35
C TRP A 52 -11.14 -2.47 7.49
N GLU A 53 -11.82 -2.61 8.61
CA GLU A 53 -12.76 -3.70 8.85
C GLU A 53 -14.13 -3.32 8.27
N GLU A 54 -14.69 -4.15 7.39
CA GLU A 54 -16.06 -4.01 6.92
C GLU A 54 -16.89 -5.15 7.53
N TRP A 55 -17.74 -4.82 8.52
CA TRP A 55 -18.64 -5.79 9.12
C TRP A 55 -19.64 -6.27 8.07
N ASP A 56 -19.48 -7.53 7.67
CA ASP A 56 -20.34 -8.16 6.69
C ASP A 56 -20.96 -9.43 7.26
N ASP A 57 -22.13 -9.25 7.88
CA ASP A 57 -22.94 -10.32 8.44
C ASP A 57 -23.49 -11.27 7.34
N GLU A 58 -23.40 -10.90 6.05
CA GLU A 58 -24.03 -11.60 4.93
C GLU A 58 -23.05 -12.46 4.11
N ASN A 59 -21.77 -12.08 4.05
CA ASN A 59 -20.82 -12.75 3.15
C ASN A 59 -19.95 -13.85 3.80
N GLY A 60 -20.00 -14.03 5.12
CA GLY A 60 -19.47 -15.23 5.80
C GLY A 60 -17.96 -15.44 5.70
N TRP A 61 -17.18 -14.38 5.52
CA TRP A 61 -15.72 -14.43 5.53
C TRP A 61 -15.19 -14.32 6.96
N ASP A 62 -14.25 -15.19 7.33
CA ASP A 62 -13.53 -15.08 8.62
C ASP A 62 -12.62 -13.84 8.68
N ASP A 63 -12.26 -13.27 7.52
CA ASP A 63 -11.46 -12.05 7.37
C ASP A 63 -12.29 -10.97 6.65
N CYS A 64 -12.84 -10.05 7.44
CA CYS A 64 -13.67 -8.92 7.03
C CYS A 64 -12.87 -7.67 6.62
N TRP A 65 -11.54 -7.78 6.49
CA TRP A 65 -10.70 -6.64 6.14
C TRP A 65 -10.71 -6.35 4.65
N MET A 66 -10.89 -5.08 4.34
CA MET A 66 -10.78 -4.51 3.00
C MET A 66 -9.47 -3.71 2.90
N VAL A 67 -8.90 -3.69 1.69
CA VAL A 67 -7.68 -2.97 1.34
C VAL A 67 -7.98 -2.00 0.22
N TRP A 68 -7.54 -0.74 0.37
CA TRP A 68 -7.46 0.22 -0.73
C TRP A 68 -6.01 0.35 -1.21
N GLU A 69 -5.79 0.04 -2.49
CA GLU A 69 -4.48 0.15 -3.13
C GLU A 69 -4.35 1.51 -3.84
N PRO A 70 -3.44 2.40 -3.41
CA PRO A 70 -3.44 3.80 -3.85
C PRO A 70 -3.12 4.00 -5.34
N ILE A 71 -2.38 3.12 -6.01
CA ILE A 71 -1.91 3.31 -7.39
C ILE A 71 -2.99 2.95 -8.41
N SER A 72 -3.62 1.78 -8.25
CA SER A 72 -4.75 1.27 -9.05
C SER A 72 -6.08 1.86 -8.63
N LYS A 73 -6.19 2.34 -7.38
CA LYS A 73 -7.43 2.76 -6.70
C LYS A 73 -8.42 1.61 -6.46
N ASP A 74 -7.95 0.37 -6.55
CA ASP A 74 -8.77 -0.80 -6.30
C ASP A 74 -9.09 -0.94 -4.82
N ILE A 75 -10.30 -1.41 -4.52
CA ILE A 75 -10.71 -1.88 -3.19
C ILE A 75 -10.88 -3.39 -3.27
N LEU A 76 -10.12 -4.13 -2.46
CA LEU A 76 -10.03 -5.57 -2.51
C LEU A 76 -10.13 -6.18 -1.12
N PRO A 77 -10.73 -7.37 -0.94
CA PRO A 77 -10.57 -8.12 0.29
C PRO A 77 -9.08 -8.36 0.58
N ARG A 78 -8.67 -8.22 1.84
CA ARG A 78 -7.26 -8.34 2.24
C ARG A 78 -6.59 -9.62 1.75
N PRO A 79 -7.20 -10.83 1.87
CA PRO A 79 -6.59 -12.04 1.34
C PRO A 79 -6.32 -11.98 -0.18
N VAL A 80 -7.20 -11.33 -0.92
CA VAL A 80 -7.08 -11.17 -2.38
C VAL A 80 -5.93 -10.22 -2.71
N PHE A 81 -5.83 -9.08 -2.02
CA PHE A 81 -4.73 -8.14 -2.21
C PHE A 81 -3.36 -8.80 -1.96
N TYR A 82 -3.19 -9.49 -0.82
CA TYR A 82 -1.94 -10.17 -0.48
C TYR A 82 -1.61 -11.29 -1.48
N ALA A 83 -2.63 -12.00 -1.98
CA ALA A 83 -2.46 -13.04 -2.98
C ALA A 83 -2.07 -12.49 -4.37
N LEU A 84 -2.66 -11.37 -4.79
CA LEU A 84 -2.42 -10.78 -6.11
C LEU A 84 -1.09 -10.03 -6.18
N PHE A 85 -0.80 -9.20 -5.17
CA PHE A 85 0.36 -8.32 -5.16
C PHE A 85 1.58 -8.92 -4.46
N GLY A 86 1.42 -10.07 -3.79
CA GLY A 86 2.49 -10.62 -2.95
C GLY A 86 2.79 -9.74 -1.75
N ALA A 87 1.77 -9.05 -1.23
CA ALA A 87 1.96 -8.08 -0.17
C ALA A 87 2.49 -8.74 1.11
N ARG A 88 3.43 -8.06 1.77
CA ARG A 88 3.94 -8.39 3.09
C ARG A 88 3.88 -7.14 3.94
N GLU A 89 3.13 -7.23 5.02
CA GLU A 89 3.05 -6.18 6.02
C GLU A 89 4.33 -6.11 6.86
N HIS A 90 4.75 -4.89 7.17
CA HIS A 90 5.85 -4.60 8.09
C HIS A 90 5.33 -3.86 9.31
N ASP A 91 4.51 -2.82 9.10
CA ASP A 91 3.99 -1.96 10.17
C ASP A 91 2.58 -1.46 9.85
N ARG A 92 1.83 -1.12 10.91
CA ARG A 92 0.47 -0.57 10.85
C ARG A 92 0.39 0.70 11.69
N TYR A 93 -0.30 1.71 11.19
CA TYR A 93 -0.47 2.99 11.88
C TYR A 93 -1.94 3.39 11.89
N ASP A 94 -2.50 3.56 13.09
CA ASP A 94 -3.79 4.21 13.27
C ASP A 94 -3.69 5.72 13.01
N THR A 95 -4.83 6.41 12.97
CA THR A 95 -4.89 7.85 12.66
C THR A 95 -4.08 8.70 13.64
N ASP A 96 -4.11 8.41 14.94
CA ASP A 96 -3.35 9.14 15.94
C ASP A 96 -1.84 8.99 15.74
N THR A 97 -1.38 7.77 15.45
CA THR A 97 0.02 7.47 15.16
C THR A 97 0.48 8.15 13.87
N GLN A 98 -0.37 8.14 12.83
CA GLN A 98 -0.09 8.83 11.57
C GLN A 98 0.05 10.34 11.75
N TRP A 99 -0.86 10.96 12.51
CA TRP A 99 -0.79 12.39 12.83
C TRP A 99 0.50 12.71 13.59
N GLY A 100 0.85 11.92 14.61
CA GLY A 100 2.10 12.08 15.35
C GLY A 100 3.32 12.07 14.43
N TRP A 101 3.40 11.11 13.51
CA TRP A 101 4.47 11.05 12.52
C TRP A 101 4.48 12.24 11.57
N MET A 102 3.31 12.68 11.09
CA MET A 102 3.21 13.83 10.21
C MET A 102 3.69 15.11 10.89
N GLU A 103 3.32 15.32 12.16
CA GLU A 103 3.75 16.48 12.93
C GLU A 103 5.27 16.47 13.17
N GLU A 104 5.84 15.33 13.51
CA GLU A 104 7.26 15.20 13.86
C GLU A 104 8.17 15.23 12.63
N THR A 105 7.80 14.51 11.57
CA THR A 105 8.69 14.23 10.43
C THR A 105 8.24 14.86 9.11
N ARG A 106 7.02 15.43 9.05
CA ARG A 106 6.34 15.85 7.81
C ARG A 106 6.15 14.71 6.80
N ASN A 107 6.21 13.47 7.27
CA ASN A 107 5.93 12.26 6.51
C ASN A 107 4.83 11.45 7.19
N TRP A 108 4.17 10.57 6.44
CA TRP A 108 2.99 9.84 6.91
C TRP A 108 3.33 8.60 7.79
N GLY A 109 4.47 8.56 8.50
CA GLY A 109 5.05 7.35 9.16
C GLY A 109 6.59 7.39 9.35
N PRO A 110 7.27 6.29 9.72
CA PRO A 110 8.70 6.26 10.10
C PRO A 110 9.67 6.23 8.90
N TRP A 111 9.34 6.93 7.83
CA TRP A 111 9.97 6.83 6.50
C TRP A 111 11.40 7.36 6.41
N GLU A 112 12.02 7.80 7.50
CA GLU A 112 13.44 8.19 7.50
C GLU A 112 14.34 6.98 7.72
N GLY A 113 14.57 6.21 6.65
CA GLY A 113 15.51 5.10 6.60
C GLY A 113 16.05 4.87 5.20
N ASP A 114 17.23 4.23 5.11
CA ASP A 114 18.04 4.02 3.89
C ASP A 114 17.31 3.36 2.69
N TYR A 115 16.07 2.89 2.87
CA TYR A 115 15.21 2.35 1.80
C TYR A 115 14.88 3.37 0.69
N TRP A 116 14.98 4.68 0.97
CA TRP A 116 14.80 5.73 -0.03
C TRP A 116 16.06 6.08 -0.83
N GLN A 117 17.22 5.52 -0.48
CA GLN A 117 18.41 5.59 -1.34
C GLN A 117 18.30 4.57 -2.49
N VAL A 118 17.15 4.53 -3.16
CA VAL A 118 17.09 4.06 -4.54
C VAL A 118 17.77 5.13 -5.36
N ASP A 119 19.08 4.97 -5.50
CA ASP A 119 19.90 5.73 -6.43
C ASP A 119 19.19 5.74 -7.78
N VAL A 120 18.61 6.89 -8.14
CA VAL A 120 17.76 7.05 -9.34
C VAL A 120 18.56 6.72 -10.61
N ALA A 121 19.89 6.68 -10.52
CA ALA A 121 20.79 6.21 -11.56
C ALA A 121 20.69 4.69 -11.87
N HIS A 122 20.17 3.86 -10.95
CA HIS A 122 20.21 2.39 -11.06
C HIS A 122 18.87 1.72 -11.42
N VAL A 123 17.74 2.43 -11.40
CA VAL A 123 16.41 1.83 -11.69
C VAL A 123 16.03 1.87 -13.17
N VAL A 124 16.82 2.51 -14.05
CA VAL A 124 16.60 2.44 -15.50
C VAL A 124 17.65 1.59 -16.18
N LYS A 125 17.35 0.29 -16.30
CA LYS A 125 17.48 -0.45 -17.56
C LYS A 125 16.72 -1.76 -17.42
N GLY A 126 15.47 -1.76 -17.91
CA GLY A 126 14.90 -2.98 -18.45
C GLY A 126 15.91 -3.55 -19.45
N LYS A 127 16.42 -4.75 -19.17
CA LYS A 127 17.14 -5.50 -20.19
C LYS A 127 16.13 -5.83 -21.27
N GLU A 128 16.31 -5.21 -22.44
CA GLU A 128 15.81 -5.76 -23.69
C GLU A 128 16.43 -7.15 -23.85
N ALA A 129 15.58 -8.13 -24.11
CA ALA A 129 15.93 -9.43 -24.68
C ALA A 129 15.08 -9.61 -25.94
#